data_AF-A0A7S2LHE7-F1
#
_entry.id   AF-A0A7S2LHE7-F1
#
_cell.length_a   1.000
_cell.length_b   1.000
_cell.length_c   1.000
_cell.angle_alpha   90.00
_cell.angle_beta   90.00
_cell.angle_gamma   90.00
#
_symmetry.space_group_name_H-M   'P 1'
#
loop_
_entity.id
_entity.type
_entity.pdbx_description
1 polymer ?
#
loop_
_entity_poly.entity_id
_entity_poly.type
_entity_poly.pdbx_seq_one_letter_code
_entity_poly.pdbx_strand_id
1 'polypeptide(L)'
;MQFSSLAVVTALCSASAAFAFAPSNGAIRSSALRVANPIKTEELVTKEANIKSTTRTKPTLDPFNPEFSRIQSVPYSDAFPNSTKEYKTVTHEETGHTLNVPFRRVHLEDPDMEYLDLYDTSGPRDINPH
;
A
#
# COMPACT_ATOMS: atom_id res chain seq x y z
N MET A 1 9.39 -70.70 10.54
CA MET A 1 8.72 -71.56 11.54
C MET A 1 8.87 -70.82 12.87
N GLN A 2 7.87 -70.34 13.62
CA GLN A 2 6.43 -70.59 13.70
C GLN A 2 5.73 -69.33 14.26
N PHE A 3 4.45 -69.20 13.94
CA PHE A 3 3.48 -68.23 14.45
C PHE A 3 2.92 -68.65 15.81
N SER A 4 2.34 -67.70 16.57
CA SER A 4 1.17 -67.86 17.50
C SER A 4 0.89 -66.48 18.13
N SER A 5 -0.07 -65.67 17.68
CA SER A 5 -1.54 -65.72 17.88
C SER A 5 -2.00 -65.56 19.33
N LEU A 6 -2.68 -64.45 19.65
CA LEU A 6 -4.11 -64.47 20.03
C LEU A 6 -4.70 -63.04 20.12
N ALA A 7 -5.85 -62.86 19.50
CA ALA A 7 -6.69 -61.66 19.54
C ALA A 7 -7.69 -61.74 20.69
N VAL A 8 -8.14 -60.59 21.22
CA VAL A 8 -9.48 -60.45 21.82
C VAL A 8 -10.06 -59.09 21.43
N VAL A 9 -11.23 -59.17 20.81
CA VAL A 9 -12.15 -58.08 20.45
C VAL A 9 -13.12 -57.86 21.62
N THR A 10 -13.39 -56.62 22.01
CA THR A 10 -14.73 -56.23 22.50
C THR A 10 -14.99 -54.75 22.22
N ALA A 11 -16.03 -54.52 21.41
CA ALA A 11 -16.69 -53.23 21.26
C ALA A 11 -17.71 -53.03 22.39
N LEU A 12 -17.85 -51.78 22.86
CA LEU A 12 -19.02 -51.33 23.62
C LEU A 12 -19.29 -49.86 23.27
N CYS A 13 -20.25 -49.68 22.36
CA CYS A 13 -21.03 -48.44 22.27
C CYS A 13 -21.88 -48.31 23.55
N SER A 14 -21.92 -47.13 24.16
CA SER A 14 -23.09 -46.66 24.94
C SER A 14 -23.05 -45.15 25.21
N ALA A 15 -24.12 -44.51 24.73
CA ALA A 15 -24.84 -43.37 25.31
C ALA A 15 -24.16 -41.98 25.44
N SER A 16 -24.56 -41.12 24.50
CA SER A 16 -25.13 -39.77 24.70
C SER A 16 -24.96 -39.10 26.07
N ALA A 17 -24.12 -38.06 26.13
CA ALA A 17 -24.30 -36.94 27.06
C ALA A 17 -24.29 -35.65 26.24
N ALA A 18 -25.46 -35.04 26.12
CA ALA A 18 -25.64 -33.74 25.49
C ALA A 18 -24.79 -32.69 26.22
N PHE A 19 -23.88 -32.04 25.51
CA PHE A 19 -23.25 -30.81 26.00
C PHE A 19 -24.31 -29.72 26.02
N ALA A 20 -24.97 -29.55 27.16
CA ALA A 20 -25.86 -28.45 27.43
C ALA A 20 -25.05 -27.15 27.46
N PHE A 21 -25.28 -26.28 26.47
CA PHE A 21 -24.75 -24.93 26.45
C PHE A 21 -25.52 -24.10 27.48
N ALA A 22 -24.92 -23.84 28.65
CA ALA A 22 -25.48 -22.93 29.63
C ALA A 22 -25.22 -21.47 29.16
N PRO A 23 -26.24 -20.60 29.06
CA PRO A 23 -26.00 -19.20 28.76
C PRO A 23 -25.41 -18.53 30.01
N SER A 24 -24.12 -18.21 29.97
CA SER A 24 -23.56 -17.25 30.92
C SER A 24 -24.22 -15.89 30.67
N ASN A 25 -24.95 -15.38 31.65
CA ASN A 25 -25.41 -13.98 31.71
C ASN A 25 -24.17 -13.06 31.90
N GLY A 26 -23.34 -12.97 30.86
CA GLY A 26 -22.29 -11.98 30.75
C GLY A 26 -22.90 -10.72 30.15
N ALA A 27 -22.94 -9.64 30.92
CA ALA A 27 -23.34 -8.33 30.43
C ALA A 27 -22.50 -7.99 29.19
N ILE A 28 -23.15 -7.91 28.03
CA ILE A 28 -22.54 -7.41 26.79
C ILE A 28 -22.17 -5.95 27.06
N ARG A 29 -20.88 -5.68 27.33
CA ARG A 29 -20.35 -4.33 27.25
C ARG A 29 -20.43 -3.95 25.77
N SER A 30 -21.48 -3.22 25.40
CA SER A 30 -21.53 -2.54 24.11
C SER A 30 -20.40 -1.50 24.10
N SER A 31 -19.26 -1.83 23.51
CA SER A 31 -18.30 -0.84 23.07
C SER A 31 -18.95 -0.09 21.92
N ALA A 32 -19.69 0.97 22.25
CA ALA A 32 -20.18 1.91 21.26
C ALA A 32 -18.95 2.44 20.50
N LEU A 33 -18.78 1.97 19.26
CA LEU A 33 -17.85 2.56 18.31
C LEU A 33 -18.23 4.04 18.26
N ARG A 34 -17.35 4.92 18.75
CA ARG A 34 -17.50 6.35 18.49
C ARG A 34 -17.24 6.52 17.00
N VAL A 35 -18.32 6.55 16.22
CA VAL A 35 -18.30 6.97 14.83
C VAL A 35 -17.69 8.37 14.85
N ALA A 36 -16.45 8.48 14.37
CA ALA A 36 -15.82 9.77 14.15
C ALA A 36 -16.74 10.59 13.25
N ASN A 37 -16.87 11.88 13.56
CA ASN A 37 -17.67 12.81 12.75
C ASN A 37 -17.35 12.63 11.26
N PRO A 38 -18.33 12.73 10.35
CA PRO A 38 -18.09 12.58 8.92
C PRO A 38 -17.02 13.60 8.51
N ILE A 39 -15.87 13.10 8.06
CA ILE A 39 -14.78 13.92 7.54
C ILE A 39 -15.37 14.71 6.37
N LYS A 40 -15.35 16.04 6.47
CA LYS A 40 -15.84 16.90 5.40
C LYS A 40 -14.95 16.66 4.19
N THR A 41 -15.56 16.37 3.04
CA THR A 41 -14.87 16.10 1.77
C THR A 41 -13.91 17.22 1.36
N GLU A 42 -14.13 18.43 1.86
CA GLU A 42 -13.32 19.62 1.61
C GLU A 42 -11.94 19.61 2.32
N GLU A 43 -11.77 18.76 3.33
CA GLU A 43 -10.52 18.62 4.10
C GLU A 43 -9.60 17.52 3.53
N LEU A 44 -10.16 16.57 2.78
CA LEU A 44 -9.43 15.44 2.17
C LEU A 44 -8.69 15.82 0.87
N VAL A 45 -9.00 16.97 0.30
CA VAL A 45 -8.33 17.51 -0.90
C VAL A 45 -7.55 18.74 -0.47
N THR A 46 -6.28 18.56 -0.13
CA THR A 46 -5.36 19.69 0.04
C THR A 46 -5.26 20.43 -1.30
N LYS A 47 -5.89 21.60 -1.40
CA LYS A 47 -5.87 22.46 -2.60
C LYS A 47 -4.48 23.00 -2.94
N GLU A 48 -3.47 22.61 -2.16
CA GLU A 48 -2.12 23.16 -2.11
C GLU A 48 -1.24 22.67 -3.26
N ALA A 49 -1.47 21.45 -3.76
CA ALA A 49 -0.60 20.82 -4.76
C ALA A 49 -0.75 21.37 -6.19
N ASN A 50 -1.66 22.32 -6.45
CA ASN A 50 -1.88 22.88 -7.78
C ASN A 50 -2.53 24.28 -7.74
N ILE A 51 -2.02 25.18 -6.90
CA ILE A 51 -2.49 26.58 -6.89
C ILE A 51 -1.83 27.35 -8.03
N LYS A 52 -2.19 27.06 -9.28
CA LYS A 52 -1.89 27.99 -10.38
C LYS A 52 -2.88 29.14 -10.33
N SER A 53 -2.41 30.38 -10.44
CA SER A 53 -3.32 31.52 -10.55
C SER A 53 -4.31 31.28 -11.69
N THR A 54 -5.60 31.49 -11.44
CA THR A 54 -6.66 31.34 -12.47
C THR A 54 -6.55 32.36 -13.61
N THR A 55 -5.60 33.30 -13.51
CA THR A 55 -5.27 34.27 -14.55
C THR A 55 -4.69 33.60 -15.79
N ARG A 56 -5.08 34.11 -16.96
CA ARG A 56 -4.53 33.69 -18.26
C ARG A 56 -3.01 33.83 -18.25
N THR A 57 -2.30 32.74 -18.53
CA THR A 57 -0.84 32.80 -18.69
C THR A 57 -0.45 33.63 -19.90
N LYS A 58 0.68 34.32 -19.82
CA LYS A 58 1.27 34.99 -20.98
C LYS A 58 1.64 33.93 -22.03
N PRO A 59 1.44 34.19 -23.33
CA PRO A 59 1.93 33.30 -24.38
C PRO A 59 3.45 33.15 -24.31
N THR A 60 3.95 31.96 -24.64
CA THR A 60 5.39 31.70 -24.80
C THR A 60 5.95 32.60 -25.90
N LEU A 61 7.04 33.32 -25.63
CA LEU A 61 7.67 34.23 -26.59
C LEU A 61 8.53 33.47 -27.62
N ASP A 62 9.36 32.54 -27.16
CA ASP A 62 10.18 31.68 -28.01
C ASP A 62 9.71 30.23 -27.91
N PRO A 63 9.13 29.64 -28.98
CA PRO A 63 8.71 28.25 -28.98
C PRO A 63 9.85 27.25 -28.80
N PHE A 64 11.09 27.59 -29.18
CA PHE A 64 12.24 26.70 -29.09
C PHE A 64 12.97 26.79 -27.75
N ASN A 65 12.77 27.88 -27.00
CA ASN A 65 13.27 28.04 -25.63
C ASN A 65 12.18 28.66 -24.72
N PRO A 66 11.14 27.89 -24.36
CA PRO A 66 10.06 28.37 -23.52
C PRO A 66 10.52 28.64 -22.09
N GLU A 67 10.13 29.78 -21.52
CA GLU A 67 10.37 30.11 -20.11
C GLU A 67 9.47 29.26 -19.19
N PHE A 68 10.03 28.17 -18.65
CA PHE A 68 9.30 27.29 -17.73
C PHE A 68 9.29 27.87 -16.31
N SER A 69 8.10 28.24 -15.83
CA SER A 69 7.92 28.41 -14.39
C SER A 69 7.77 27.04 -13.75
N ARG A 70 8.62 26.69 -12.78
CA ARG A 70 8.35 25.56 -11.91
C ARG A 70 7.05 25.87 -11.16
N ILE A 71 5.97 25.16 -11.50
CA ILE A 71 4.88 25.02 -10.55
C ILE A 71 5.50 24.52 -9.24
N GLN A 72 5.02 24.99 -8.09
CA GLN A 72 5.44 24.42 -6.81
C GLN A 72 5.05 22.95 -6.81
N SER A 73 5.94 22.09 -7.27
CA SER A 73 5.76 20.65 -7.20
C SER A 73 5.87 20.28 -5.74
N VAL A 74 4.88 19.55 -5.24
CA VAL A 74 4.98 18.93 -3.92
C VAL A 74 6.24 18.06 -3.92
N PRO A 75 7.17 18.25 -2.96
CA PRO A 75 8.33 17.38 -2.80
C PRO A 75 7.91 15.90 -2.76
N TYR A 76 8.73 15.01 -3.31
CA TYR A 76 8.36 13.59 -3.40
C TYR A 76 8.04 12.99 -2.02
N SER A 77 8.81 13.35 -0.99
CA SER A 77 8.61 12.96 0.40
C SER A 77 7.25 13.37 0.96
N ASP A 78 6.75 14.53 0.54
CA ASP A 78 5.53 15.12 1.07
C ASP A 78 4.31 14.52 0.35
N ALA A 79 4.46 14.22 -0.94
CA ALA A 79 3.44 13.52 -1.72
C ALA A 79 3.33 12.04 -1.31
N PHE A 80 4.46 11.40 -0.99
CA PHE A 80 4.57 9.99 -0.65
C PHE A 80 5.43 9.79 0.61
N PRO A 81 4.86 10.03 1.81
CA PRO A 81 5.58 9.82 3.06
C PRO A 81 6.05 8.37 3.18
N ASN A 82 7.20 8.17 3.82
CA ASN A 82 7.85 6.87 4.01
C ASN A 82 8.06 6.07 2.72
N SER A 83 8.15 6.74 1.57
CA SER A 83 8.37 6.09 0.29
C SER A 83 9.66 6.54 -0.37
N THR A 84 10.35 5.62 -1.03
CA THR A 84 11.53 5.91 -1.85
C THR A 84 11.27 5.52 -3.30
N LYS A 85 11.87 6.28 -4.23
CA LYS A 85 11.90 5.91 -5.64
C LYS A 85 13.09 4.99 -5.88
N GLU A 86 12.82 3.81 -6.42
CA GLU A 86 13.79 2.77 -6.69
C GLU A 86 13.77 2.38 -8.17
N TYR A 87 14.81 1.65 -8.60
CA TYR A 87 14.94 1.19 -9.98
C TYR A 87 15.32 -0.28 -10.03
N LYS A 88 14.66 -1.03 -10.92
CA LYS A 88 15.07 -2.38 -11.27
C LYS A 88 15.87 -2.35 -12.56
N THR A 89 17.14 -2.74 -12.48
CA THR A 89 18.02 -2.84 -13.64
C THR A 89 17.76 -4.14 -14.39
N VAL A 90 17.48 -4.03 -15.69
CA VAL A 90 17.25 -5.16 -16.61
C VAL A 90 18.02 -4.91 -17.90
N THR A 91 18.68 -5.93 -18.43
CA THR A 91 19.35 -5.83 -19.74
C THR A 91 18.40 -6.33 -20.82
N HIS A 92 18.18 -5.52 -21.85
CA HIS A 92 17.45 -5.94 -23.04
C HIS A 92 18.33 -6.85 -23.89
N GLU A 93 17.92 -8.11 -24.08
CA GLU A 93 18.79 -9.16 -24.65
C GLU A 93 19.25 -8.87 -26.08
N GLU A 94 18.36 -8.37 -26.94
CA GLU A 94 18.66 -8.16 -28.36
C GLU A 94 19.65 -7.02 -28.60
N THR A 95 19.49 -5.91 -27.86
CA THR A 95 20.31 -4.70 -28.05
C THR A 95 21.44 -4.57 -27.05
N GLY A 96 21.44 -5.36 -25.98
CA GLY A 96 22.38 -5.24 -24.86
C GLY A 96 22.18 -3.98 -24.00
N HIS A 97 21.13 -3.20 -24.21
CA HIS A 97 20.90 -1.97 -23.46
C HIS A 97 20.47 -2.26 -22.02
N THR A 98 21.07 -1.55 -21.07
CA THR A 98 20.66 -1.57 -19.66
C THR A 98 19.51 -0.60 -19.43
N LEU A 99 18.38 -1.12 -18.96
CA LEU A 99 17.16 -0.38 -18.65
C LEU A 99 17.01 -0.28 -17.13
N ASN A 100 16.67 0.91 -16.64
CA ASN A 100 16.35 1.16 -15.24
C ASN A 100 14.85 1.39 -15.10
N VAL A 101 14.10 0.35 -14.73
CA VAL A 101 12.63 0.40 -14.62
C VAL A 101 12.24 0.98 -13.26
N PRO A 102 11.55 2.13 -13.21
CA PRO A 102 11.22 2.79 -11.95
C PRO A 102 10.07 2.10 -11.21
N PHE A 103 10.16 2.07 -9.88
CA PHE A 103 9.05 1.73 -8.99
C PHE A 103 9.18 2.53 -7.68
N ARG A 104 8.12 2.56 -6.88
CA ARG A 104 8.12 3.21 -5.56
C ARG A 104 8.08 2.16 -4.48
N ARG A 105 9.00 2.23 -3.53
CA ARG A 105 9.07 1.37 -2.37
C ARG A 105 8.48 2.07 -1.16
N VAL A 106 7.44 1.50 -0.56
CA VAL A 106 6.81 2.02 0.66
C VAL A 106 7.37 1.26 1.87
N HIS A 107 7.97 2.00 2.79
CA HIS A 107 8.47 1.49 4.07
C HIS A 107 7.33 1.49 5.10
N LEU A 108 7.06 0.33 5.69
CA LEU A 108 6.01 0.16 6.70
C LEU A 108 6.51 0.64 8.08
N GLU A 109 5.59 0.81 9.03
CA GLU A 109 5.93 1.29 10.38
C GLU A 109 6.87 0.33 11.12
N ASP A 110 6.63 -0.98 10.97
CA ASP A 110 7.47 -2.02 11.54
C ASP A 110 8.71 -2.24 10.66
N PRO A 111 9.93 -1.99 11.18
CA PRO A 111 11.16 -2.06 10.38
C PRO A 111 11.52 -3.49 9.94
N ASP A 112 10.97 -4.50 10.61
CA ASP A 112 11.18 -5.91 10.31
C ASP A 112 10.20 -6.44 9.24
N MET A 113 9.18 -5.67 8.88
CA MET A 113 8.25 -6.04 7.82
C MET A 113 8.82 -5.73 6.44
N GLU A 114 8.51 -6.59 5.47
CA GLU A 114 8.91 -6.37 4.09
C GLU A 114 8.20 -5.14 3.49
N TYR A 115 8.92 -4.44 2.64
CA TYR A 115 8.43 -3.27 1.93
C TYR A 115 7.35 -3.60 0.89
N LEU A 116 6.55 -2.61 0.53
CA LEU A 116 5.58 -2.72 -0.55
C LEU A 116 6.05 -1.95 -1.79
N ASP A 117 6.33 -2.68 -2.87
CA ASP A 117 6.72 -2.10 -4.15
C ASP A 117 5.48 -1.79 -5.01
N LEU A 118 5.36 -0.54 -5.45
CA LEU A 118 4.25 0.01 -6.23
C LEU A 118 4.73 0.59 -7.56
N TYR A 119 3.81 0.68 -8.52
CA TYR A 119 4.08 1.36 -9.79
C TYR A 119 4.31 2.87 -9.59
N ASP A 120 5.35 3.43 -10.22
CA ASP A 120 5.72 4.84 -10.05
C ASP A 120 5.87 5.57 -11.38
N THR A 121 4.92 6.47 -11.67
CA THR A 121 4.90 7.31 -12.87
C THR A 121 5.45 8.71 -12.64
N SER A 122 5.96 9.02 -11.45
CA SER A 122 6.41 10.38 -11.15
C SER A 122 7.65 10.77 -11.97
N GLY A 123 8.42 9.81 -12.49
CA GLY A 123 9.61 10.10 -13.32
C GLY A 123 10.77 10.76 -12.56
N PRO A 124 11.81 11.23 -13.26
CA PRO A 124 12.94 11.93 -12.65
C PRO A 124 12.49 13.19 -11.89
N ARG A 125 13.11 13.44 -10.74
CA ARG A 125 12.82 14.61 -9.88
C ARG A 125 13.95 15.62 -10.01
N ASP A 126 13.63 16.90 -9.75
CA ASP A 126 14.57 18.02 -9.69
C ASP A 126 15.42 18.25 -10.96
N ILE A 127 14.93 17.79 -12.11
CA ILE A 127 15.58 18.00 -13.40
C ILE A 127 15.24 19.38 -13.97
N ASN A 128 16.24 20.10 -14.47
CA ASN A 128 16.04 21.32 -15.22
C ASN A 128 15.38 20.98 -16.58
N PRO A 129 14.22 21.56 -16.94
CA PRO A 129 13.59 21.30 -18.23
C PRO A 129 14.30 21.94 -19.43
N HIS A 130 15.35 22.74 -19.22
CA HIS A 130 16.21 23.32 -20.26
C HIS A 130 17.49 22.50 -20.46
#